data_AF-A0A672TB30-F1
#
_entry.id   AF-A0A672TB30-F1
#
_cell.length_a   1.000
_cell.length_b   1.000
_cell.length_c   1.000
_cell.angle_alpha   90.00
_cell.angle_beta   90.00
_cell.angle_gamma   90.00
#
_symmetry.space_group_name_H-M   'P 1'
#
loop_
_entity.id
_entity.type
_entity.pdbx_description
1 polymer ?
#
loop_
_entity_poly.entity_id
_entity_poly.type
_entity_poly.pdbx_seq_one_letter_code
_entity_poly.pdbx_strand_id
1 'polypeptide(L)'
;YLKYKHKEEASLMPGPCLSYDCIEGIIGGVDYSQNKVNQWTASIVEHTLTQLVKQGKPFKYIVNCAVMQKSGAGLHTANSCYWDTTTDGSCTVRWENRTMYCVVSVFAVAIAL
;
A
#
# COMPACT_ATOMS: atom_id res chain seq x y z
N TYR A 1 0.08 7.45 -21.01
CA TYR A 1 1.46 7.66 -20.58
C TYR A 1 1.41 7.96 -19.08
N LEU A 2 1.48 7.03 -18.12
CA LEU A 2 2.14 5.74 -18.06
C LEU A 2 1.29 4.78 -17.20
N LYS A 3 0.74 3.73 -17.80
CA LYS A 3 0.36 2.51 -17.06
C LYS A 3 1.66 1.78 -16.73
N TYR A 4 2.46 2.29 -15.79
CA TYR A 4 3.66 1.57 -15.35
C TYR A 4 3.22 0.40 -14.46
N LYS A 5 3.03 -0.73 -15.12
CA LYS A 5 3.39 -2.05 -14.59
C LYS A 5 4.84 -1.96 -14.09
N HIS A 6 5.05 -1.99 -12.78
CA HIS A 6 6.17 -2.76 -12.26
C HIS A 6 5.58 -4.13 -11.94
N LYS A 7 5.80 -5.07 -12.86
CA LYS A 7 5.55 -6.50 -12.66
C LYS A 7 6.81 -7.08 -12.00
N GLU A 8 6.60 -8.18 -11.26
CA GLU A 8 7.58 -8.92 -10.43
C GLU A 8 7.83 -8.21 -9.08
N GLU A 9 7.30 -8.66 -7.93
CA GLU A 9 7.37 -9.99 -7.30
C GLU A 9 6.02 -10.38 -6.64
N ALA A 10 5.10 -10.98 -7.40
CA ALA A 10 3.73 -11.25 -6.96
C ALA A 10 3.50 -12.67 -6.40
N SER A 11 4.54 -13.46 -6.12
CA SER A 11 4.38 -14.88 -5.77
C SER A 11 4.12 -15.13 -4.27
N LEU A 12 4.64 -14.30 -3.36
CA LEU A 12 4.54 -14.55 -1.91
C LEU A 12 3.45 -13.73 -1.20
N MET A 13 3.05 -12.60 -1.79
CA MET A 13 2.11 -11.66 -1.18
C MET A 13 0.66 -11.93 -1.56
N PRO A 14 -0.30 -11.66 -0.66
CA PRO A 14 -1.74 -11.70 -0.94
C PRO A 14 -2.17 -10.53 -1.83
N GLY A 15 -1.56 -10.42 -3.01
CA GLY A 15 -1.92 -9.56 -4.13
C GLY A 15 -2.08 -8.03 -3.86
N PRO A 16 -2.23 -7.25 -4.95
CA PRO A 16 -2.65 -5.86 -4.89
C PRO A 16 -4.08 -5.66 -4.35
N CYS A 17 -4.91 -6.72 -4.29
CA CYS A 17 -6.32 -6.61 -3.91
C CYS A 17 -6.52 -6.19 -2.44
N LEU A 18 -5.78 -6.77 -1.50
CA LEU A 18 -6.00 -6.53 -0.07
C LEU A 18 -5.79 -5.05 0.30
N SER A 19 -4.69 -4.45 -0.17
CA SER A 19 -4.41 -3.04 0.12
C SER A 19 -5.36 -2.11 -0.65
N TYR A 20 -5.76 -2.46 -1.87
CA TYR A 20 -6.80 -1.74 -2.59
C TYR A 20 -8.13 -1.71 -1.82
N ASP A 21 -8.59 -2.85 -1.32
CA ASP A 21 -9.86 -2.98 -0.59
C ASP A 21 -9.83 -2.19 0.74
N CYS A 22 -8.67 -2.16 1.42
CA CYS A 22 -8.49 -1.35 2.62
C CYS A 22 -8.59 0.16 2.31
N ILE A 23 -7.98 0.61 1.20
CA ILE A 23 -8.08 2.01 0.77
C ILE A 23 -9.53 2.35 0.43
N GLU A 24 -10.17 1.54 -0.41
CA GLU A 24 -11.54 1.75 -0.86
C GLU A 24 -12.53 1.79 0.31
N GLY A 25 -12.38 0.89 1.28
CA GLY A 25 -13.24 0.84 2.46
C GLY A 25 -13.12 2.05 3.41
N ILE A 26 -11.99 2.77 3.39
CA ILE A 26 -11.74 3.89 4.31
C ILE A 26 -11.96 5.24 3.63
N ILE A 27 -11.46 5.42 2.40
CA ILE A 27 -11.49 6.71 1.69
C ILE A 27 -12.25 6.68 0.35
N GLY A 28 -12.84 5.55 -0.06
CA GLY A 28 -13.55 5.39 -1.32
C GLY A 28 -14.69 6.39 -1.52
N GLY A 29 -15.49 6.59 -0.47
CA GLY A 29 -16.69 7.43 -0.50
C GLY A 29 -16.51 8.87 0.00
N VAL A 30 -15.27 9.33 0.24
CA VAL A 30 -15.04 10.64 0.88
C VAL A 30 -14.16 11.55 0.01
N ASP A 31 -14.42 12.85 0.09
CA ASP A 31 -13.56 13.87 -0.50
C ASP A 31 -12.40 14.23 0.45
N TYR A 32 -11.30 14.71 -0.13
CA TYR A 32 -10.11 15.12 0.61
C TYR A 32 -10.43 16.10 1.75
N SER A 33 -9.87 15.83 2.93
CA SER A 33 -9.94 16.71 4.10
C SER A 33 -8.62 16.67 4.84
N GLN A 34 -7.88 17.78 4.83
CA GLN A 34 -6.57 17.92 5.49
C GLN A 34 -6.60 17.44 6.96
N ASN A 35 -7.67 17.76 7.68
CA ASN A 35 -7.82 17.43 9.09
C ASN A 35 -7.98 15.93 9.35
N LYS A 36 -8.37 15.15 8.33
CA LYS A 36 -8.59 13.71 8.43
C LYS A 36 -7.47 12.86 7.83
N VAL A 37 -6.54 13.45 7.07
CA VAL A 37 -5.47 12.72 6.38
C VAL A 37 -4.70 11.79 7.32
N ASN A 38 -4.27 12.30 8.48
CA ASN A 38 -3.53 11.51 9.45
C ASN A 38 -4.34 10.34 10.03
N GLN A 39 -5.65 10.53 10.21
CA GLN A 39 -6.55 9.47 10.67
C GLN A 39 -6.68 8.40 9.57
N TRP A 40 -6.91 8.80 8.32
CA TRP A 40 -7.07 7.88 7.20
C TRP A 40 -5.79 7.07 6.94
N THR A 41 -4.62 7.71 6.95
CA THR A 41 -3.35 7.01 6.75
C THR A 41 -3.11 5.98 7.85
N ALA A 42 -3.36 6.34 9.12
CA ALA A 42 -3.26 5.41 10.24
C ALA A 42 -4.24 4.23 10.10
N SER A 43 -5.51 4.50 9.80
CA SER A 43 -6.52 3.43 9.62
C SER A 43 -6.19 2.51 8.44
N ILE A 44 -5.71 3.04 7.31
CA ILE A 44 -5.30 2.23 6.15
C ILE A 44 -4.14 1.30 6.52
N VAL A 45 -3.12 1.84 7.21
CA VAL A 45 -1.97 1.05 7.67
C VAL A 45 -2.41 -0.04 8.64
N GLU A 46 -3.21 0.29 9.65
CA GLU A 46 -3.66 -0.64 10.68
C GLU A 46 -4.55 -1.75 10.12
N HIS A 47 -5.53 -1.42 9.27
CA HIS A 47 -6.37 -2.42 8.62
C HIS A 47 -5.56 -3.33 7.70
N THR A 48 -4.66 -2.77 6.89
CA THR A 48 -3.80 -3.55 6.00
C THR A 48 -2.93 -4.52 6.81
N LEU A 49 -2.24 -4.03 7.85
CA LEU A 49 -1.42 -4.87 8.74
C LEU A 49 -2.24 -5.96 9.42
N THR A 50 -3.42 -5.62 9.94
CA THR A 50 -4.32 -6.58 10.59
C THR A 50 -4.69 -7.73 9.65
N GLN A 51 -5.05 -7.42 8.39
CA GLN A 51 -5.39 -8.44 7.39
C GLN A 51 -4.18 -9.28 6.97
N LEU A 52 -2.99 -8.71 6.90
CA LEU A 52 -1.75 -9.45 6.60
C LEU A 52 -1.37 -10.41 7.74
N VAL A 53 -1.39 -9.94 8.99
CA VAL A 53 -1.05 -10.76 10.17
C VAL A 53 -2.03 -11.91 10.37
N LYS A 54 -3.33 -11.69 10.08
CA LYS A 54 -4.37 -12.74 10.13
C LYS A 54 -4.08 -13.94 9.23
N GLN A 55 -3.22 -13.80 8.22
CA GLN A 55 -2.86 -14.91 7.34
C GLN A 55 -1.90 -15.91 7.99
N GLY A 56 -1.31 -15.58 9.15
CA GLY A 56 -0.46 -16.49 9.91
C GLY A 56 0.83 -16.90 9.18
N LYS A 57 1.24 -16.17 8.14
CA LYS A 57 2.48 -16.44 7.41
C LYS A 57 3.70 -15.90 8.17
N PRO A 58 4.88 -16.55 8.09
CA PRO A 58 6.08 -16.19 8.85
C PRO A 58 6.82 -15.00 8.22
N PHE A 59 6.17 -13.84 8.18
CA PHE A 59 6.72 -12.61 7.64
C PHE A 59 6.73 -11.49 8.66
N LYS A 60 7.77 -10.65 8.58
CA LYS A 60 7.73 -9.29 9.12
C LYS A 60 7.12 -8.37 8.05
N TYR A 61 5.99 -7.75 8.37
CA TYR A 61 5.30 -6.84 7.46
C TYR A 61 5.65 -5.38 7.74
N ILE A 62 5.81 -4.60 6.67
CA ILE A 62 5.95 -3.14 6.70
C ILE A 62 4.90 -2.56 5.76
N VAL A 63 4.13 -1.57 6.20
CA VAL A 63 3.13 -0.89 5.38
C VAL A 63 3.41 0.62 5.43
N ASN A 64 3.59 1.22 4.26
CA ASN A 64 3.71 2.66 4.08
C ASN A 64 2.49 3.18 3.33
N CYS A 65 1.89 4.28 3.78
CA CYS A 65 0.72 4.89 3.16
C CYS A 65 0.96 6.40 2.97
N ALA A 66 0.77 6.88 1.75
CA ALA A 66 0.79 8.30 1.40
C ALA A 66 -0.57 8.71 0.82
N VAL A 67 -1.12 9.83 1.29
CA VAL A 67 -2.33 10.46 0.74
C VAL A 67 -1.99 11.88 0.34
N MET A 68 -2.36 12.29 -0.88
CA MET A 68 -2.04 13.61 -1.43
C MET A 68 -3.28 14.23 -2.08
N GLN A 69 -3.57 15.50 -1.78
CA GLN A 69 -4.61 16.26 -2.45
C GLN A 69 -4.34 16.39 -3.96
N LYS A 70 -5.38 16.28 -4.78
CA LYS A 70 -5.32 16.63 -6.21
C LYS A 70 -5.43 18.14 -6.38
N SER A 71 -4.28 18.80 -6.48
CA SER A 71 -4.15 20.25 -6.71
C SER A 71 -3.41 20.61 -8.01
N GLY A 72 -3.22 19.63 -8.90
CA GLY A 72 -2.43 19.79 -10.14
C GLY A 72 -0.93 19.50 -9.96
N ALA A 73 -0.46 19.23 -8.74
CA ALA A 73 0.90 18.77 -8.48
C ALA A 73 1.11 17.30 -8.89
N GLY A 74 2.34 16.97 -9.32
CA GLY A 74 2.76 15.60 -9.60
C GLY A 74 3.19 14.85 -8.33
N LEU A 75 3.03 13.51 -8.33
CA LEU A 75 3.49 12.62 -7.27
C LEU A 75 4.40 11.54 -7.87
N HIS A 76 5.62 11.43 -7.36
CA HIS A 76 6.56 10.36 -7.71
C HIS A 76 6.90 9.53 -6.46
N THR A 77 6.65 8.23 -6.53
CA THR A 77 6.99 7.27 -5.47
C THR A 77 7.79 6.12 -6.07
N ALA A 78 8.88 5.78 -5.39
CA ALA A 78 9.75 4.65 -5.74
C ALA A 78 10.17 3.93 -4.45
N ASN A 79 10.45 2.64 -4.56
CA ASN A 79 10.99 1.81 -3.50
C ASN A 79 12.26 1.11 -4.01
N SER A 80 13.16 0.80 -3.09
CA SER A 80 14.36 0.00 -3.34
C SER A 80 14.62 -0.82 -2.10
N CYS A 81 14.99 -2.09 -2.28
CA CYS A 81 15.15 -3.06 -1.20
C CYS A 81 16.45 -3.82 -1.38
N TYR A 82 17.08 -4.17 -0.26
CA TYR A 82 18.21 -5.09 -0.20
C TYR A 82 17.80 -6.28 0.65
N TRP A 83 17.47 -7.39 -0.02
CA TRP A 83 16.72 -8.51 0.57
C TRP A 83 16.86 -9.79 -0.28
N ASP A 84 16.28 -10.90 0.15
CA ASP A 84 16.27 -12.16 -0.58
C ASP A 84 15.09 -12.19 -1.58
N THR A 85 15.39 -12.09 -2.87
CA THR A 85 14.39 -12.08 -3.96
C THR A 85 13.59 -13.37 -4.11
N THR A 86 13.95 -14.44 -3.38
CA THR A 86 13.21 -15.70 -3.39
C THR A 86 12.18 -15.81 -2.28
N THR A 87 12.41 -15.14 -1.15
CA THR A 87 11.58 -15.26 0.06
C THR A 87 10.91 -13.95 0.47
N ASP A 88 11.46 -12.82 0.07
CA ASP A 88 10.94 -11.49 0.37
C ASP A 88 10.13 -10.93 -0.80
N GLY A 89 9.34 -9.89 -0.56
CA GLY A 89 8.63 -9.22 -1.65
C GLY A 89 7.86 -7.98 -1.23
N SER A 90 7.42 -7.21 -2.24
CA SER A 90 6.59 -6.02 -2.03
C SER A 90 5.40 -5.94 -2.98
N CYS A 91 4.43 -5.14 -2.57
CA CYS A 91 3.29 -4.76 -3.39
C CYS A 91 3.00 -3.28 -3.20
N THR A 92 2.94 -2.52 -4.29
CA THR A 92 2.53 -1.12 -4.28
C THR A 92 1.20 -0.96 -5.02
N VAL A 93 0.21 -0.40 -4.32
CA VAL A 93 -1.08 -0.01 -4.89
C VAL A 93 -1.13 1.50 -5.01
N ARG A 94 -1.56 1.95 -6.19
CA ARG A 94 -1.91 3.35 -6.46
C ARG A 94 -3.42 3.41 -6.63
N TRP A 95 -4.04 4.24 -5.81
CA TRP A 95 -5.48 4.50 -5.79
C TRP A 95 -5.72 5.98 -5.97
N GLU A 96 -6.85 6.35 -6.57
CA GLU A 96 -7.25 7.74 -6.71
C GLU A 96 -8.77 7.87 -6.75
N ASN A 97 -9.27 9.01 -6.25
CA ASN A 97 -10.62 9.46 -6.53
C ASN A 97 -10.59 10.86 -7.14
N ARG A 98 -11.72 11.57 -7.14
CA ARG A 98 -11.82 12.92 -7.70
C ARG A 98 -10.88 13.93 -7.02
N THR A 99 -10.64 13.83 -5.72
CA THR A 99 -10.01 14.90 -4.92
C THR A 99 -8.64 14.55 -4.34
N MET A 100 -8.20 13.30 -4.43
CA MET A 100 -6.91 12.87 -3.90
C MET A 100 -6.32 11.63 -4.60
N TYR A 101 -5.01 11.45 -4.40
CA TYR A 101 -4.26 10.22 -4.65
C TYR A 101 -3.97 9.53 -3.33
N CYS A 102 -3.91 8.20 -3.34
CA CYS A 102 -3.39 7.37 -2.26
C CYS A 102 -2.42 6.34 -2.83
N VAL A 103 -1.27 6.18 -2.18
CA VAL A 103 -0.28 5.15 -2.53
C VAL A 103 0.03 4.35 -1.27
N VAL A 104 -0.20 3.04 -1.33
CA VAL A 104 0.16 2.11 -0.25
C VAL A 104 1.23 1.17 -0.78
N SER A 105 2.32 1.02 -0.04
CA SER A 105 3.36 0.03 -0.31
C SER A 105 3.49 -0.92 0.87
N VAL A 106 3.35 -2.21 0.60
CA VAL A 106 3.50 -3.30 1.56
C VAL A 106 4.81 -4.04 1.24
N PHE A 107 5.58 -4.35 2.27
CA PHE A 107 6.78 -5.19 2.19
C PHE A 107 6.61 -6.37 3.16
N ALA A 108 6.99 -7.56 2.73
CA ALA A 108 7.08 -8.75 3.59
C ALA A 108 8.49 -9.26 3.49
N VAL A 109 9.09 -9.42 4.66
CA VAL A 109 10.43 -9.97 4.81
C VAL A 109 10.27 -11.30 5.54
N ALA A 110 10.68 -12.39 4.92
CA ALA A 110 10.61 -13.72 5.48
C ALA A 110 11.41 -13.77 6.77
N ILE A 111 10.79 -14.36 7.80
CA ILE A 111 11.49 -14.68 9.03
C ILE A 111 11.95 -16.12 8.84
N ALA A 112 13.24 -16.28 8.52
CA ALA A 112 13.85 -17.61 8.49
C ALA A 112 13.64 -18.26 9.88
N LEU A 113 12.93 -19.39 9.89
CA LEU A 113 12.89 -20.31 11.04
C LEU A 113 13.89 -21.43 10.78
#